data_AF-A0A831ZDZ2-F1
#
_entry.id   AF-A0A831ZDZ2-F1
#
_cell.length_a   1.000
_cell.length_b   1.000
_cell.length_c   1.000
_cell.angle_alpha   90.00
_cell.angle_beta   90.00
_cell.angle_gamma   90.00
#
_symmetry.space_group_name_H-M   'P 1'
#
loop_
_entity.id
_entity.type
_entity.pdbx_description
1 polymer ?
#
loop_
_entity_poly.entity_id
_entity_poly.type
_entity_poly.pdbx_seq_one_letter_code
_entity_poly.pdbx_strand_id
1 'polypeptide(L)'
;MSEFDFYDKPDRPWPNPRLTNAAIVGETTTTTSKIWIRAYKQGKYCIVLSPKPITQLVDANPVVSDDLQKLNTQENGKDVMTDLIGCKKLDLGYATDLTGTVTFENLLPGNTYYYACFCPDGGRKSPWELSGKAYRFKTQKESPASLVFGFYSCHMPYPSGGGVRNISQWKRMETILDESDAAFAIGCGDQVYSDGNKHVSVWAFLKKMKSKMLNLDKDERIRVMVSWYRDIYRGYWGHKEVKAFFARFPQYMIWDDHEIMDGWGSYTSDELARELNTWWEWDNADANQELAFNMREAAEIVYKEYQHSHNPDTPNKQYDYGYITGNCAFYIMDMRGHRNYNRKTASKILGTAQMKRIQSWLATPEVVNSKAVYIVSP
;
A
#
# COMPACT_ATOMS: atom_id res chain seq x y z
N MET A 1 9.78 -9.01 20.68
CA MET A 1 8.58 -8.15 20.61
C MET A 1 8.32 -7.66 22.01
N SER A 2 8.18 -6.35 22.20
CA SER A 2 7.82 -5.75 23.48
C SER A 2 6.35 -6.04 23.82
N GLU A 3 5.94 -5.88 25.07
CA GLU A 3 4.54 -6.05 25.50
C GLU A 3 3.56 -5.08 24.79
N PHE A 4 4.11 -4.00 24.23
CA PHE A 4 3.37 -2.96 23.53
C PHE A 4 3.14 -3.27 22.05
N ASP A 5 3.88 -4.22 21.47
CA ASP A 5 3.77 -4.56 20.04
C ASP A 5 2.42 -5.21 19.70
N PHE A 6 1.87 -4.88 18.52
CA PHE A 6 0.59 -5.43 18.03
C PHE A 6 0.73 -6.65 17.11
N TYR A 7 1.90 -7.27 17.07
CA TYR A 7 2.13 -8.47 16.27
C TYR A 7 1.30 -9.66 16.79
N ASP A 8 0.16 -9.89 16.12
CA ASP A 8 -0.80 -10.96 16.39
C ASP A 8 -1.33 -10.98 17.84
N LYS A 9 -1.53 -9.80 18.42
CA LYS A 9 -1.96 -9.65 19.82
C LYS A 9 -3.36 -10.27 20.04
N PRO A 10 -3.53 -11.24 20.97
CA PRO A 10 -4.81 -11.95 21.15
C PRO A 10 -5.98 -11.09 21.61
N ASP A 11 -5.70 -10.02 22.36
CA ASP A 11 -6.69 -9.08 22.92
C ASP A 11 -7.19 -8.04 21.90
N ARG A 12 -6.62 -8.03 20.69
CA ARG A 12 -7.10 -7.25 19.54
C ARG A 12 -7.45 -8.17 18.37
N PRO A 13 -8.47 -9.04 18.49
CA PRO A 13 -8.86 -9.93 17.41
C PRO A 13 -9.51 -9.14 16.28
N TRP A 14 -9.12 -9.44 15.05
CA TRP A 14 -9.83 -8.96 13.87
C TRP A 14 -10.98 -9.91 13.54
N PRO A 15 -12.12 -9.40 13.04
CA PRO A 15 -13.24 -10.25 12.62
C PRO A 15 -12.92 -11.03 11.33
N ASN A 16 -11.80 -10.71 10.67
CA ASN A 16 -11.24 -11.42 9.53
C ASN A 16 -9.78 -11.80 9.82
N PRO A 17 -9.21 -12.77 9.07
CA PRO A 17 -7.78 -13.04 9.13
C PRO A 17 -6.96 -11.79 8.78
N ARG A 18 -5.87 -11.57 9.51
CA ARG A 18 -4.86 -10.57 9.17
C ARG A 18 -4.12 -10.94 7.89
N LEU A 19 -3.57 -9.93 7.21
CA LEU A 19 -2.67 -10.10 6.08
C LEU A 19 -1.40 -10.81 6.54
N THR A 20 -1.21 -12.02 6.00
CA THR A 20 0.02 -12.82 6.13
C THR A 20 0.93 -12.63 4.93
N ASN A 21 0.35 -12.61 3.74
CA ASN A 21 1.05 -12.53 2.48
C ASN A 21 0.13 -11.91 1.42
N ALA A 22 0.70 -11.04 0.59
CA ALA A 22 -0.02 -10.38 -0.49
C ALA A 22 0.95 -9.83 -1.53
N ALA A 23 0.40 -9.53 -2.69
CA ALA A 23 1.06 -8.71 -3.69
C ALA A 23 0.17 -7.55 -4.08
N ILE A 24 0.81 -6.45 -4.47
CA ILE A 24 0.17 -5.29 -5.07
C ILE A 24 0.89 -5.01 -6.38
N VAL A 25 0.11 -4.93 -7.46
CA VAL A 25 0.60 -4.40 -8.72
C VAL A 25 0.65 -2.89 -8.56
N GLY A 26 1.84 -2.31 -8.59
CA GLY A 26 2.06 -0.88 -8.44
C GLY A 26 2.04 -0.15 -9.78
N GLU A 27 2.81 0.93 -9.86
CA GLU A 27 3.05 1.67 -11.09
C GLU A 27 3.35 0.72 -12.24
N THR A 28 2.57 0.85 -13.31
CA THR A 28 2.68 0.03 -14.50
C THR A 28 2.63 0.94 -15.71
N THR A 29 3.64 0.90 -16.56
CA THR A 29 3.74 1.67 -17.80
C THR A 29 3.50 0.75 -19.00
N THR A 30 3.85 1.19 -20.21
CA THR A 30 3.84 0.34 -21.41
C THR A 30 4.95 -0.72 -21.36
N THR A 31 6.04 -0.48 -20.63
CA THR A 31 7.25 -1.32 -20.65
C THR A 31 7.76 -1.72 -19.26
N THR A 32 7.14 -1.25 -18.18
CA THR A 32 7.55 -1.55 -16.81
C THR A 32 6.36 -1.85 -15.91
N SER A 33 6.59 -2.60 -14.82
CA SER A 33 5.62 -2.76 -13.74
C SER A 33 6.32 -3.00 -12.41
N LYS A 34 5.85 -2.32 -11.37
CA LYS A 34 6.23 -2.55 -9.97
C LYS A 34 5.37 -3.64 -9.36
N ILE A 35 6.00 -4.57 -8.65
CA ILE A 35 5.33 -5.59 -7.86
C ILE A 35 5.80 -5.45 -6.41
N TRP A 36 4.88 -5.04 -5.56
CA TRP A 36 5.07 -5.05 -4.12
C TRP A 36 4.65 -6.39 -3.55
N ILE A 37 5.43 -6.89 -2.59
CA ILE A 37 5.22 -8.16 -1.92
C ILE A 37 5.25 -7.93 -0.41
N ARG A 38 4.32 -8.57 0.31
CA ARG A 38 4.49 -8.93 1.72
C ARG A 38 4.57 -10.45 1.84
N ALA A 39 5.53 -10.94 2.60
CA ALA A 39 5.68 -12.36 2.86
C ALA A 39 5.33 -12.74 4.31
N TYR A 40 5.10 -14.03 4.54
CA TYR A 40 4.72 -14.58 5.84
C TYR A 40 5.90 -14.65 6.83
N LYS A 41 7.12 -14.90 6.34
CA LYS A 41 8.33 -15.04 7.16
C LYS A 41 9.50 -14.24 6.60
N GLN A 42 10.48 -13.94 7.44
CA GLN A 42 11.76 -13.40 6.98
C GLN A 42 12.48 -14.39 6.07
N GLY A 43 13.17 -13.87 5.06
CA GLY A 43 13.99 -14.67 4.16
C GLY A 43 14.24 -14.00 2.83
N LYS A 44 14.96 -14.73 1.96
CA LYS A 44 15.23 -14.32 0.59
C LYS A 44 14.17 -14.92 -0.33
N TYR A 45 13.58 -14.08 -1.16
CA TYR A 45 12.49 -14.45 -2.06
C TYR A 45 12.86 -14.18 -3.50
N CYS A 46 12.39 -15.06 -4.39
CA CYS A 46 12.42 -14.91 -5.82
C CYS A 46 11.02 -14.53 -6.30
N ILE A 47 10.94 -13.44 -7.06
CA ILE A 47 9.73 -12.96 -7.72
C ILE A 47 9.96 -13.17 -9.21
N VAL A 48 9.13 -13.99 -9.83
CA VAL A 48 9.25 -14.33 -11.25
C VAL A 48 8.10 -13.74 -12.03
N LEU A 49 8.36 -13.40 -13.30
CA LEU A 49 7.37 -12.87 -14.22
C LEU A 49 7.35 -13.74 -15.49
N SER A 50 6.17 -14.13 -15.95
CA SER A 50 5.98 -14.96 -17.14
C SER A 50 4.88 -14.40 -18.05
N PRO A 51 4.97 -14.56 -19.39
CA PRO A 51 3.87 -14.25 -20.30
C PRO A 51 2.74 -15.30 -20.24
N LYS A 52 2.96 -16.44 -19.56
CA LYS A 52 1.98 -17.53 -19.42
C LYS A 52 1.61 -17.72 -17.94
N PRO A 53 0.42 -18.26 -17.63
CA PRO A 53 0.03 -18.55 -16.25
C PRO A 53 1.03 -19.45 -15.54
N ILE A 54 1.40 -19.08 -14.31
CA ILE A 54 2.16 -19.93 -13.39
C ILE A 54 1.14 -20.64 -12.49
N THR A 55 0.79 -21.88 -12.84
CA THR A 55 -0.15 -22.70 -12.09
C THR A 55 0.59 -23.49 -11.00
N GLN A 56 0.31 -23.19 -9.74
CA GLN A 56 0.96 -23.88 -8.61
C GLN A 56 0.63 -25.38 -8.57
N LEU A 57 1.57 -26.16 -8.03
CA LEU A 57 1.28 -27.35 -7.22
C LEU A 57 1.80 -27.19 -5.79
N VAL A 58 1.15 -27.90 -4.87
CA VAL A 58 1.29 -27.75 -3.41
C VAL A 58 2.68 -28.16 -2.88
N ASP A 59 3.48 -28.92 -3.64
CA ASP A 59 4.74 -29.52 -3.16
C ASP A 59 5.96 -29.34 -4.10
N ALA A 60 5.87 -28.48 -5.11
CA ALA A 60 6.98 -28.28 -6.05
C ALA A 60 8.08 -27.37 -5.44
N ASN A 61 9.35 -27.77 -5.58
CA ASN A 61 10.51 -26.91 -5.32
C ASN A 61 10.88 -26.14 -6.60
N PRO A 62 10.42 -24.88 -6.77
CA PRO A 62 10.74 -24.10 -7.97
C PRO A 62 12.24 -23.82 -8.06
N VAL A 63 12.80 -24.03 -9.24
CA VAL A 63 14.19 -23.68 -9.55
C VAL A 63 14.19 -22.72 -10.73
N VAL A 64 14.85 -21.57 -10.56
CA VAL A 64 15.10 -20.64 -11.66
C VAL A 64 16.42 -21.03 -12.31
N SER A 65 16.45 -21.07 -13.65
CA SER A 65 17.70 -21.25 -14.40
C SER A 65 18.70 -20.13 -14.12
N ASP A 66 19.99 -20.40 -14.35
CA ASP A 66 21.07 -19.44 -14.08
C ASP A 66 20.94 -18.14 -14.90
N ASP A 67 20.38 -18.22 -16.11
CA ASP A 67 20.08 -17.07 -16.97
C ASP A 67 18.82 -16.29 -16.55
N LEU A 68 18.11 -16.76 -15.53
CA LEU A 68 16.85 -16.19 -15.01
C LEU A 68 15.68 -16.18 -16.01
N GLN A 69 15.77 -16.94 -17.10
CA GLN A 69 14.78 -16.96 -18.17
C GLN A 69 13.82 -18.13 -18.09
N LYS A 70 14.06 -19.11 -17.21
CA LYS A 70 13.19 -20.27 -17.07
C LYS A 70 12.94 -20.61 -15.62
N LEU A 71 11.71 -21.06 -15.37
CA LEU A 71 11.28 -21.62 -14.11
C LEU A 71 10.97 -23.09 -14.31
N ASN A 72 11.70 -23.94 -13.60
CA ASN A 72 11.39 -25.36 -13.50
C ASN A 72 10.52 -25.61 -12.25
N THR A 73 9.39 -26.27 -12.46
CA THR A 73 8.47 -26.71 -11.40
C THR A 73 8.07 -28.16 -11.64
N GLN A 74 7.49 -28.82 -10.63
CA GLN A 74 6.87 -30.14 -10.81
C GLN A 74 5.35 -30.03 -10.79
N GLU A 75 4.71 -30.43 -11.88
CA GLU A 75 3.26 -30.54 -12.00
C GLU A 75 2.83 -32.00 -12.23
N ASN A 76 2.17 -32.61 -11.24
CA ASN A 76 1.63 -33.97 -11.26
C ASN A 76 2.72 -35.01 -11.54
N GLY A 77 3.87 -34.84 -10.88
CA GLY A 77 5.05 -35.70 -11.04
C GLY A 77 5.80 -35.51 -12.36
N LYS A 78 5.48 -34.48 -13.15
CA LYS A 78 6.18 -34.13 -14.39
C LYS A 78 6.88 -32.79 -14.25
N ASP A 79 8.08 -32.69 -14.78
CA ASP A 79 8.79 -31.42 -14.86
C ASP A 79 8.08 -30.51 -15.87
N VAL A 80 7.83 -29.27 -15.45
CA VAL A 80 7.23 -28.21 -16.25
C VAL A 80 8.19 -27.05 -16.30
N MET A 81 8.56 -26.68 -17.53
CA MET A 81 9.41 -25.54 -17.80
C MET A 81 8.55 -24.37 -18.27
N THR A 82 8.60 -23.27 -17.53
CA THR A 82 7.90 -22.03 -17.86
C THR A 82 8.91 -20.96 -18.26
N ASP A 83 8.72 -20.37 -19.44
CA ASP A 83 9.51 -19.21 -19.87
C ASP A 83 9.19 -18.00 -19.00
N LEU A 84 10.24 -17.30 -18.57
CA LEU A 84 10.18 -16.09 -17.77
C LEU A 84 10.61 -14.89 -18.60
N ILE A 85 10.02 -13.75 -18.28
CA ILE A 85 10.55 -12.44 -18.64
C ILE A 85 11.72 -12.07 -17.72
N GLY A 86 11.67 -12.53 -16.47
CA GLY A 86 12.79 -12.40 -15.54
C GLY A 86 12.45 -12.86 -14.14
N CYS A 87 13.48 -12.80 -13.29
CA CYS A 87 13.41 -13.08 -11.86
C CYS A 87 14.07 -11.93 -11.09
N LYS A 88 13.41 -11.44 -10.05
CA LYS A 88 13.93 -10.43 -9.11
C LYS A 88 14.03 -11.05 -7.73
N LYS A 89 15.02 -10.62 -6.94
CA LYS A 89 15.25 -11.12 -5.59
C LYS A 89 14.94 -10.03 -4.56
N LEU A 90 14.29 -10.41 -3.46
CA LEU A 90 14.06 -9.55 -2.30
C LEU A 90 14.55 -10.22 -1.03
N ASP A 91 15.21 -9.45 -0.16
CA ASP A 91 15.46 -9.86 1.23
C ASP A 91 14.43 -9.17 2.11
N LEU A 92 13.49 -9.94 2.65
CA LEU A 92 12.34 -9.43 3.39
C LEU A 92 12.55 -9.69 4.87
N GLY A 93 12.55 -8.64 5.69
CA GLY A 93 12.78 -8.70 7.13
C GLY A 93 11.75 -7.92 7.94
N TYR A 94 11.72 -8.14 9.25
CA TYR A 94 10.73 -7.50 10.15
C TYR A 94 10.87 -5.98 10.23
N ALA A 95 12.01 -5.43 9.85
CA ALA A 95 12.25 -3.99 9.79
C ALA A 95 11.27 -3.27 8.87
N THR A 96 10.78 -3.90 7.81
CA THR A 96 9.80 -3.36 6.85
C THR A 96 8.46 -4.11 6.88
N ASP A 97 8.17 -4.82 7.97
CA ASP A 97 7.04 -5.75 8.06
C ASP A 97 7.02 -6.85 6.98
N LEU A 98 8.21 -7.31 6.57
CA LEU A 98 8.37 -8.32 5.52
C LEU A 98 7.84 -7.83 4.16
N THR A 99 7.89 -6.51 3.91
CA THR A 99 7.45 -5.89 2.66
C THR A 99 8.63 -5.46 1.79
N GLY A 100 8.44 -5.45 0.47
CA GLY A 100 9.39 -4.93 -0.50
C GLY A 100 8.83 -4.86 -1.91
N THR A 101 9.42 -4.01 -2.76
CA THR A 101 8.98 -3.77 -4.14
C THR A 101 10.10 -4.10 -5.13
N VAL A 102 9.73 -4.70 -6.26
CA VAL A 102 10.64 -4.89 -7.41
C VAL A 102 10.02 -4.29 -8.68
N THR A 103 10.87 -3.85 -9.59
CA THR A 103 10.45 -3.37 -10.92
C THR A 103 10.89 -4.37 -11.99
N PHE A 104 9.94 -4.80 -12.82
CA PHE A 104 10.20 -5.48 -14.08
C PHE A 104 10.21 -4.46 -15.22
N GLU A 105 11.11 -4.68 -16.18
CA GLU A 105 11.40 -3.78 -17.29
C GLU A 105 11.33 -4.55 -18.61
N ASN A 106 11.40 -3.84 -19.74
CA ASN A 106 11.38 -4.41 -21.09
C ASN A 106 10.12 -5.24 -21.37
N LEU A 107 9.00 -4.86 -20.76
CA LEU A 107 7.70 -5.46 -21.02
C LEU A 107 7.15 -4.94 -22.36
N LEU A 108 6.23 -5.72 -22.93
CA LEU A 108 5.55 -5.35 -24.15
C LEU A 108 4.24 -4.62 -23.81
N PRO A 109 3.87 -3.55 -24.53
CA PRO A 109 2.64 -2.80 -24.27
C PRO A 109 1.38 -3.66 -24.42
N GLY A 110 0.39 -3.43 -23.56
CA GLY A 110 -0.93 -4.07 -23.61
C GLY A 110 -0.96 -5.58 -23.36
N ASN A 111 0.14 -6.17 -22.87
CA ASN A 111 0.25 -7.61 -22.62
C ASN A 111 -0.09 -7.98 -21.19
N THR A 112 -0.69 -9.15 -21.02
CA THR A 112 -0.92 -9.75 -19.70
C THR A 112 0.29 -10.55 -19.28
N TYR A 113 0.76 -10.28 -18.06
CA TYR A 113 1.84 -11.03 -17.42
C TYR A 113 1.34 -11.66 -16.13
N TYR A 114 1.92 -12.81 -15.79
CA TYR A 114 1.65 -13.55 -14.58
C TYR A 114 2.89 -13.56 -13.72
N TYR A 115 2.71 -13.39 -12.41
CA TYR A 115 3.83 -13.34 -11.49
C TYR A 115 3.64 -14.30 -10.32
N ALA A 116 4.75 -14.69 -9.73
CA ALA A 116 4.78 -15.56 -8.58
C ALA A 116 5.93 -15.18 -7.65
N CYS A 117 5.80 -15.52 -6.38
CA CYS A 117 6.80 -15.31 -5.35
C CYS A 117 7.04 -16.61 -4.58
N PHE A 118 8.30 -16.97 -4.36
CA PHE A 118 8.68 -18.13 -3.57
C PHE A 118 10.01 -17.90 -2.85
N CYS A 119 10.21 -18.63 -1.76
CA CYS A 119 11.45 -18.69 -1.01
C CYS A 119 12.15 -20.02 -1.33
N PRO A 120 13.37 -20.00 -1.90
CA PRO A 120 14.11 -21.22 -2.23
C PRO A 120 14.67 -21.96 -1.00
N ASP A 121 14.55 -21.40 0.21
CA ASP A 121 15.10 -22.00 1.42
C ASP A 121 14.28 -23.23 1.87
N GLY A 122 14.93 -24.40 1.95
CA GLY A 122 14.32 -25.70 2.26
C GLY A 122 13.79 -25.91 3.69
N GLY A 123 13.65 -24.86 4.49
CA GLY A 123 13.16 -24.91 5.87
C GLY A 123 11.65 -24.67 6.04
N ARG A 124 10.89 -24.63 4.93
CA ARG A 124 9.48 -24.23 4.90
C ARG A 124 8.59 -25.37 4.43
N LYS A 125 7.33 -25.39 4.89
CA LYS A 125 6.32 -26.37 4.46
C LYS A 125 6.01 -26.28 2.96
N SER A 126 6.06 -25.07 2.42
CA SER A 126 5.96 -24.81 0.98
C SER A 126 6.97 -23.71 0.64
N PRO A 127 7.65 -23.80 -0.50
CA PRO A 127 8.50 -22.71 -0.99
C PRO A 127 7.66 -21.53 -1.50
N TRP A 128 6.43 -21.76 -1.95
CA TRP A 128 5.59 -20.71 -2.53
C TRP A 128 5.05 -19.75 -1.47
N GLU A 129 5.23 -18.47 -1.75
CA GLU A 129 4.62 -17.39 -0.99
C GLU A 129 3.32 -16.94 -1.68
N LEU A 130 3.36 -16.74 -3.00
CA LEU A 130 2.24 -16.30 -3.83
C LEU A 130 2.35 -16.93 -5.23
N SER A 131 1.29 -17.56 -5.72
CA SER A 131 1.17 -17.97 -7.13
C SER A 131 -0.25 -18.43 -7.46
N GLY A 132 -0.49 -18.72 -8.74
CA GLY A 132 -1.81 -19.03 -9.29
C GLY A 132 -2.35 -17.92 -10.17
N LYS A 133 -3.47 -18.21 -10.87
CA LYS A 133 -4.01 -17.36 -11.95
C LYS A 133 -4.46 -15.96 -11.50
N ALA A 134 -4.66 -15.75 -10.20
CA ALA A 134 -5.05 -14.46 -9.64
C ALA A 134 -3.91 -13.43 -9.68
N TYR A 135 -2.65 -13.87 -9.72
CA TYR A 135 -1.48 -12.99 -9.71
C TYR A 135 -1.05 -12.67 -11.13
N ARG A 136 -1.65 -11.61 -11.68
CA ARG A 136 -1.42 -11.16 -13.05
C ARG A 136 -1.72 -9.68 -13.18
N PHE A 137 -1.10 -9.02 -14.14
CA PHE A 137 -1.44 -7.65 -14.50
C PHE A 137 -1.37 -7.47 -16.01
N LYS A 138 -1.86 -6.33 -16.50
CA LYS A 138 -1.74 -5.94 -17.90
C LYS A 138 -0.93 -4.65 -17.99
N THR A 139 0.10 -4.62 -18.82
CA THR A 139 0.83 -3.37 -19.11
C THR A 139 -0.07 -2.39 -19.84
N GLN A 140 0.26 -1.09 -19.73
CA GLN A 140 -0.48 -0.08 -20.47
C GLN A 140 -0.36 -0.32 -21.98
N LYS A 141 -1.41 0.01 -22.73
CA LYS A 141 -1.38 0.00 -24.19
C LYS A 141 -0.60 1.21 -24.68
N GLU A 142 0.14 1.05 -25.79
CA GLU A 142 0.94 2.13 -26.38
C GLU A 142 0.07 3.32 -26.85
N SER A 143 -1.11 3.03 -27.41
CA SER A 143 -2.03 4.04 -27.94
C SER A 143 -3.47 3.60 -27.71
N PRO A 144 -3.98 3.66 -26.48
CA PRO A 144 -5.33 3.23 -26.16
C PRO A 144 -6.36 4.17 -26.81
N ALA A 145 -7.36 3.60 -27.49
CA ALA A 145 -8.48 4.36 -28.04
C ALA A 145 -9.38 4.95 -26.94
N SER A 146 -9.45 4.29 -25.78
CA SER A 146 -10.18 4.71 -24.59
C SER A 146 -9.36 4.39 -23.34
N LEU A 147 -9.48 5.22 -22.32
CA LEU A 147 -8.91 4.98 -21.00
C LEU A 147 -10.03 4.71 -20.00
N VAL A 148 -9.99 3.54 -19.37
CA VAL A 148 -10.89 3.17 -18.27
C VAL A 148 -10.02 2.93 -17.04
N PHE A 149 -10.42 3.48 -15.90
CA PHE A 149 -9.73 3.27 -14.63
C PHE A 149 -10.75 3.23 -13.48
N GLY A 150 -10.38 2.55 -12.40
CA GLY A 150 -11.14 2.53 -11.16
C GLY A 150 -10.75 3.68 -10.23
N PHE A 151 -11.68 4.09 -9.37
CA PHE A 151 -11.43 5.06 -8.32
C PHE A 151 -12.17 4.61 -7.06
N TYR A 152 -11.49 4.58 -5.92
CA TYR A 152 -12.08 4.21 -4.64
C TYR A 152 -11.44 4.99 -3.49
N SER A 153 -12.22 5.18 -2.43
CA SER A 153 -11.81 5.76 -1.16
C SER A 153 -12.81 5.37 -0.07
N CYS A 154 -12.48 5.70 1.18
CA CYS A 154 -13.38 5.71 2.33
C CYS A 154 -14.12 4.39 2.62
N HIS A 155 -13.42 3.25 2.52
CA HIS A 155 -14.04 1.97 2.81
C HIS A 155 -13.76 1.50 4.24
N MET A 156 -14.70 1.79 5.13
CA MET A 156 -14.73 1.33 6.53
C MET A 156 -15.66 0.10 6.70
N PRO A 157 -15.18 -1.15 6.58
CA PRO A 157 -16.06 -2.33 6.63
C PRO A 157 -16.43 -2.77 8.05
N TYR A 158 -15.94 -2.09 9.09
CA TYR A 158 -16.07 -2.51 10.49
C TYR A 158 -17.05 -1.62 11.28
N PRO A 159 -18.36 -1.94 11.30
CA PRO A 159 -19.33 -1.17 12.07
C PRO A 159 -19.11 -1.33 13.58
N SER A 160 -19.58 -0.35 14.38
CA SER A 160 -19.45 -0.37 15.85
C SER A 160 -20.13 -1.57 16.53
N GLY A 161 -21.12 -2.18 15.88
CA GLY A 161 -21.82 -3.38 16.36
C GLY A 161 -21.07 -4.71 16.09
N GLY A 162 -19.87 -4.64 15.49
CA GLY A 162 -19.08 -5.82 15.14
C GLY A 162 -19.42 -6.43 13.78
N GLY A 163 -18.60 -7.41 13.38
CA GLY A 163 -18.69 -8.04 12.06
C GLY A 163 -18.05 -7.22 10.95
N VAL A 164 -18.36 -7.60 9.72
CA VAL A 164 -17.77 -7.05 8.49
C VAL A 164 -18.89 -6.74 7.49
N ARG A 165 -18.88 -5.57 6.86
CA ARG A 165 -19.88 -5.12 5.87
C ARG A 165 -19.21 -4.71 4.57
N ASN A 166 -19.98 -4.76 3.48
CA ASN A 166 -19.63 -4.22 2.16
C ASN A 166 -18.32 -4.74 1.51
N ILE A 167 -17.66 -5.75 2.06
CA ILE A 167 -16.47 -6.37 1.43
C ILE A 167 -16.76 -6.92 0.03
N SER A 168 -17.99 -7.37 -0.24
CA SER A 168 -18.39 -7.82 -1.57
C SER A 168 -18.31 -6.73 -2.65
N GLN A 169 -18.26 -5.45 -2.28
CA GLN A 169 -18.07 -4.35 -3.24
C GLN A 169 -16.69 -4.40 -3.90
N TRP A 170 -15.65 -4.90 -3.23
CA TRP A 170 -14.35 -5.14 -3.86
C TRP A 170 -14.45 -6.16 -4.98
N LYS A 171 -15.19 -7.25 -4.76
CA LYS A 171 -15.40 -8.25 -5.81
C LYS A 171 -16.21 -7.69 -6.98
N ARG A 172 -17.21 -6.86 -6.69
CA ARG A 172 -17.99 -6.17 -7.72
C ARG A 172 -17.12 -5.20 -8.53
N MET A 173 -16.28 -4.41 -7.87
CA MET A 173 -15.34 -3.50 -8.52
C MET A 173 -14.34 -4.28 -9.38
N GLU A 174 -13.78 -5.38 -8.86
CA GLU A 174 -12.90 -6.28 -9.62
C GLU A 174 -13.57 -6.77 -10.91
N THR A 175 -14.82 -7.23 -10.83
CA THR A 175 -15.58 -7.68 -12.01
C THR A 175 -15.80 -6.55 -13.02
N ILE A 176 -16.27 -5.38 -12.58
CA ILE A 176 -16.54 -4.25 -13.48
C ILE A 176 -15.27 -3.78 -14.19
N LEU A 177 -14.15 -3.66 -13.46
CA LEU A 177 -12.88 -3.22 -14.04
C LEU A 177 -12.31 -4.26 -15.01
N ASP A 178 -12.46 -5.54 -14.73
CA ASP A 178 -12.02 -6.63 -15.64
C ASP A 178 -12.86 -6.63 -16.93
N GLU A 179 -14.18 -6.57 -16.81
CA GLU A 179 -15.11 -6.54 -17.94
C GLU A 179 -14.95 -5.28 -18.82
N SER A 180 -14.52 -4.17 -18.21
CA SER A 180 -14.29 -2.90 -18.89
C SER A 180 -12.87 -2.72 -19.42
N ASP A 181 -12.00 -3.72 -19.30
CA ASP A 181 -10.56 -3.67 -19.66
C ASP A 181 -9.85 -2.45 -19.05
N ALA A 182 -10.09 -2.20 -17.76
CA ALA A 182 -9.52 -1.06 -17.03
C ALA A 182 -7.99 -1.15 -16.94
N ALA A 183 -7.32 -0.02 -17.13
CA ALA A 183 -5.86 0.07 -17.14
C ALA A 183 -5.27 0.03 -15.72
N PHE A 184 -5.93 0.67 -14.76
CA PHE A 184 -5.46 0.80 -13.38
C PHE A 184 -6.61 1.20 -12.44
N ALA A 185 -6.32 1.30 -11.14
CA ALA A 185 -7.20 1.89 -10.14
C ALA A 185 -6.45 2.91 -9.26
N ILE A 186 -7.18 3.93 -8.81
CA ILE A 186 -6.69 4.95 -7.90
C ILE A 186 -7.34 4.72 -6.52
N GLY A 187 -6.50 4.53 -5.50
CA GLY A 187 -6.92 4.58 -4.10
C GLY A 187 -6.69 5.99 -3.58
N CYS A 188 -7.77 6.73 -3.32
CA CYS A 188 -7.72 8.16 -3.06
C CYS A 188 -8.06 8.48 -1.60
N GLY A 189 -7.20 8.03 -0.69
CA GLY A 189 -7.39 8.23 0.75
C GLY A 189 -8.29 7.19 1.42
N ASP A 190 -8.14 7.09 2.74
CA ASP A 190 -8.97 6.26 3.61
C ASP A 190 -9.10 4.81 3.13
N GLN A 191 -7.99 4.23 2.66
CA GLN A 191 -7.91 2.80 2.40
C GLN A 191 -7.87 2.01 3.70
N VAL A 192 -7.47 2.66 4.80
CA VAL A 192 -7.55 2.15 6.17
C VAL A 192 -8.01 3.24 7.14
N TYR A 193 -8.61 2.82 8.26
CA TYR A 193 -8.95 3.74 9.36
C TYR A 193 -8.19 3.34 10.62
N SER A 194 -7.21 4.16 10.98
CA SER A 194 -6.39 4.00 12.20
C SER A 194 -7.13 4.45 13.46
N ASP A 195 -8.25 5.13 13.30
CA ASP A 195 -8.98 5.86 14.32
C ASP A 195 -10.49 5.61 14.23
N GLY A 196 -10.91 4.60 13.47
CA GLY A 196 -12.31 4.22 13.27
C GLY A 196 -13.03 3.76 14.55
N ASN A 197 -13.71 2.61 14.53
CA ASN A 197 -14.42 2.18 15.74
C ASN A 197 -13.44 1.88 16.90
N LYS A 198 -13.94 1.91 18.15
CA LYS A 198 -13.14 1.72 19.38
C LYS A 198 -12.29 0.43 19.45
N HIS A 199 -12.60 -0.59 18.66
CA HIS A 199 -11.85 -1.85 18.61
C HIS A 199 -10.67 -1.78 17.64
N VAL A 200 -10.77 -0.92 16.62
CA VAL A 200 -9.78 -0.73 15.56
C VAL A 200 -8.98 0.56 15.76
N SER A 201 -9.43 1.51 16.60
CA SER A 201 -8.71 2.77 16.82
C SER A 201 -7.41 2.57 17.62
N VAL A 202 -6.25 2.84 17.00
CA VAL A 202 -4.94 2.89 17.67
C VAL A 202 -4.81 4.14 18.56
N TRP A 203 -5.56 5.21 18.26
CA TRP A 203 -5.64 6.41 19.09
C TRP A 203 -6.39 6.17 20.40
N ALA A 204 -7.47 5.38 20.36
CA ALA A 204 -8.16 4.92 21.56
C ALA A 204 -7.29 3.97 22.40
N PHE A 205 -6.41 3.19 21.76
CA PHE A 205 -5.44 2.36 22.47
C PHE A 205 -4.33 3.21 23.12
N LEU A 206 -3.79 4.18 22.39
CA LEU A 206 -2.79 5.11 22.91
C LEU A 206 -3.30 5.83 24.16
N LYS A 207 -4.58 6.25 24.17
CA LYS A 207 -5.21 6.80 25.39
C LYS A 207 -5.00 5.92 26.62
N LYS A 208 -5.23 4.61 26.49
CA LYS A 208 -5.14 3.65 27.59
C LYS A 208 -3.71 3.40 28.05
N MET A 209 -2.75 3.53 27.14
CA MET A 209 -1.34 3.19 27.38
C MET A 209 -0.46 4.44 27.55
N LYS A 210 -1.04 5.64 27.50
CA LYS A 210 -0.34 6.93 27.45
C LYS A 210 0.80 7.04 28.46
N SER A 211 0.52 6.81 29.74
CA SER A 211 1.52 6.91 30.81
C SER A 211 2.70 5.96 30.61
N LYS A 212 2.43 4.74 30.13
CA LYS A 212 3.48 3.75 29.82
C LYS A 212 4.28 4.14 28.58
N MET A 213 3.63 4.67 27.55
CA MET A 213 4.30 5.12 26.32
C MET A 213 5.22 6.31 26.55
N LEU A 214 4.88 7.20 27.49
CA LEU A 214 5.72 8.33 27.89
C LEU A 214 7.00 7.91 28.63
N ASN A 215 7.03 6.71 29.22
CA ASN A 215 8.23 6.16 29.86
C ASN A 215 9.22 5.55 28.85
N LEU A 216 8.81 5.36 27.60
CA LEU A 216 9.68 4.91 26.52
C LEU A 216 10.40 6.12 25.91
N ASP A 217 11.64 5.90 25.47
CA ASP A 217 12.31 6.85 24.59
C ASP A 217 11.55 7.00 23.26
N LYS A 218 11.83 8.08 22.54
CA LYS A 218 11.12 8.44 21.32
C LYS A 218 11.22 7.34 20.24
N ASP A 219 12.39 6.73 20.07
CA ASP A 219 12.62 5.77 18.98
C ASP A 219 11.88 4.46 19.26
N GLU A 220 11.94 3.95 20.49
CA GLU A 220 11.19 2.76 20.91
C GLU A 220 9.67 3.01 20.85
N ARG A 221 9.22 4.21 21.25
CA ARG A 221 7.82 4.61 21.15
C ARG A 221 7.32 4.61 19.71
N ILE A 222 8.07 5.20 18.78
CA ILE A 222 7.72 5.20 17.35
C ILE A 222 7.74 3.77 16.80
N ARG A 223 8.76 2.96 17.15
CA ARG A 223 8.84 1.55 16.73
C ARG A 223 7.61 0.75 17.16
N VAL A 224 7.14 0.95 18.39
CA VAL A 224 5.90 0.34 18.89
C VAL A 224 4.68 0.85 18.12
N MET A 225 4.56 2.16 17.92
CA MET A 225 3.44 2.76 17.17
C MET A 225 3.40 2.27 15.71
N VAL A 226 4.56 2.09 15.07
CA VAL A 226 4.68 1.47 13.74
C VAL A 226 4.05 0.08 13.73
N SER A 227 4.27 -0.73 14.77
CA SER A 227 3.60 -2.04 14.89
C SER A 227 2.08 -1.92 14.95
N TRP A 228 1.55 -0.85 15.55
CA TRP A 228 0.11 -0.61 15.65
C TRP A 228 -0.51 -0.28 14.30
N TYR A 229 0.13 0.62 13.53
CA TYR A 229 -0.30 0.95 12.18
C TYR A 229 -0.15 -0.25 11.23
N ARG A 230 0.92 -1.06 11.33
CA ARG A 230 1.05 -2.30 10.56
C ARG A 230 -0.10 -3.27 10.84
N ASP A 231 -0.53 -3.42 12.09
CA ASP A 231 -1.70 -4.23 12.44
C ASP A 231 -2.99 -3.73 11.78
N ILE A 232 -3.17 -2.40 11.66
CA ILE A 232 -4.28 -1.81 10.90
C ILE A 232 -4.25 -2.24 9.45
N TYR A 233 -3.15 -2.00 8.74
CA TYR A 233 -3.02 -2.41 7.33
C TYR A 233 -3.22 -3.92 7.16
N ARG A 234 -2.65 -4.74 8.03
CA ARG A 234 -2.85 -6.18 8.00
C ARG A 234 -4.31 -6.57 8.23
N GLY A 235 -5.03 -5.87 9.09
CA GLY A 235 -6.46 -6.09 9.28
C GLY A 235 -7.28 -5.79 8.03
N TYR A 236 -7.16 -4.56 7.50
CA TYR A 236 -7.93 -4.09 6.33
C TYR A 236 -7.59 -4.86 5.05
N TRP A 237 -6.32 -5.18 4.83
CA TRP A 237 -5.88 -5.82 3.59
C TRP A 237 -5.87 -7.35 3.70
N GLY A 238 -6.27 -7.90 4.85
CA GLY A 238 -6.40 -9.34 5.07
C GLY A 238 -7.59 -9.99 4.36
N HIS A 239 -8.58 -9.21 3.90
CA HIS A 239 -9.73 -9.72 3.16
C HIS A 239 -9.31 -10.30 1.81
N LYS A 240 -9.83 -11.48 1.46
CA LYS A 240 -9.49 -12.16 0.21
C LYS A 240 -9.86 -11.32 -1.03
N GLU A 241 -10.94 -10.56 -0.95
CA GLU A 241 -11.43 -9.68 -2.02
C GLU A 241 -10.48 -8.50 -2.25
N VAL A 242 -9.96 -7.90 -1.17
CA VAL A 242 -8.96 -6.82 -1.25
C VAL A 242 -7.66 -7.34 -1.85
N LYS A 243 -7.17 -8.48 -1.34
CA LYS A 243 -5.97 -9.14 -1.87
C LYS A 243 -6.09 -9.45 -3.36
N ALA A 244 -7.23 -10.00 -3.78
CA ALA A 244 -7.47 -10.35 -5.18
C ALA A 244 -7.51 -9.11 -6.08
N PHE A 245 -8.08 -8.00 -5.59
CA PHE A 245 -8.12 -6.74 -6.34
C PHE A 245 -6.72 -6.15 -6.52
N PHE A 246 -5.93 -6.01 -5.45
CA PHE A 246 -4.59 -5.43 -5.51
C PHE A 246 -3.58 -6.29 -6.27
N ALA A 247 -3.75 -7.62 -6.26
CA ALA A 247 -2.89 -8.53 -7.02
C ALA A 247 -3.16 -8.52 -8.54
N ARG A 248 -4.18 -7.78 -8.99
CA ARG A 248 -4.63 -7.80 -10.39
C ARG A 248 -4.49 -6.47 -11.13
N PHE A 249 -4.92 -5.39 -10.49
CA PHE A 249 -4.97 -4.08 -11.12
C PHE A 249 -3.83 -3.20 -10.61
N PRO A 250 -3.09 -2.50 -11.48
CA PRO A 250 -2.15 -1.47 -11.05
C PRO A 250 -2.81 -0.47 -10.11
N GLN A 251 -2.21 -0.24 -8.94
CA GLN A 251 -2.71 0.65 -7.90
C GLN A 251 -1.86 1.91 -7.82
N TYR A 252 -2.52 3.06 -7.85
CA TYR A 252 -1.94 4.37 -7.56
C TYR A 252 -2.61 4.90 -6.29
N MET A 253 -1.89 4.95 -5.18
CA MET A 253 -2.47 5.23 -3.86
C MET A 253 -1.95 6.54 -3.26
N ILE A 254 -2.82 7.27 -2.58
CA ILE A 254 -2.45 8.37 -1.68
C ILE A 254 -3.23 8.23 -0.39
N TRP A 255 -2.61 8.53 0.75
CA TRP A 255 -3.30 8.57 2.04
C TRP A 255 -4.24 9.78 2.16
N ASP A 256 -5.20 9.71 3.08
CA ASP A 256 -5.85 10.89 3.66
C ASP A 256 -5.68 10.93 5.18
N ASP A 257 -6.63 11.55 5.88
CA ASP A 257 -6.49 11.76 7.30
C ASP A 257 -6.69 10.48 8.11
N HIS A 258 -7.56 9.53 7.73
CA HIS A 258 -7.77 8.33 8.54
C HIS A 258 -6.62 7.31 8.53
N GLU A 259 -5.67 7.41 7.59
CA GLU A 259 -4.36 6.76 7.71
C GLU A 259 -3.54 7.28 8.90
N ILE A 260 -3.85 8.49 9.39
CA ILE A 260 -3.21 9.16 10.52
C ILE A 260 -4.18 9.32 11.69
N MET A 261 -5.16 10.22 11.61
CA MET A 261 -6.23 10.55 12.57
C MET A 261 -7.27 11.46 11.88
N ASP A 262 -8.56 11.30 12.18
CA ASP A 262 -9.66 12.11 11.65
C ASP A 262 -9.33 13.62 11.70
N GLY A 263 -9.47 14.26 10.54
CA GLY A 263 -9.19 15.67 10.37
C GLY A 263 -7.71 16.06 10.47
N TRP A 264 -6.75 15.12 10.43
CA TRP A 264 -5.33 15.47 10.53
C TRP A 264 -4.93 16.60 9.56
N GLY A 265 -4.18 17.58 10.08
CA GLY A 265 -3.79 18.78 9.35
C GLY A 265 -4.90 19.83 9.16
N SER A 266 -6.15 19.56 9.55
CA SER A 266 -7.25 20.54 9.52
C SER A 266 -7.30 21.45 10.75
N TYR A 267 -6.43 21.23 11.72
CA TYR A 267 -6.39 21.97 12.99
C TYR A 267 -5.23 22.98 13.01
N THR A 268 -5.47 24.15 13.63
CA THR A 268 -4.38 24.97 14.20
C THR A 268 -3.68 24.22 15.33
N SER A 269 -2.54 24.72 15.81
CA SER A 269 -1.84 24.08 16.94
C SER A 269 -2.71 24.02 18.19
N ASP A 270 -3.46 25.10 18.46
CA ASP A 270 -4.33 25.21 19.63
C ASP A 270 -5.58 24.33 19.49
N GLU A 271 -6.12 24.20 18.27
CA GLU A 271 -7.22 23.27 18.00
C GLU A 271 -6.77 21.83 18.12
N LEU A 272 -5.59 21.48 17.58
CA LEU A 272 -5.05 20.13 17.71
C LEU A 272 -4.82 19.80 19.18
N ALA A 273 -4.23 20.72 19.96
CA ALA A 273 -4.06 20.53 21.39
C ALA A 273 -5.41 20.33 22.12
N ARG A 274 -6.45 21.10 21.74
CA ARG A 274 -7.80 20.94 22.30
C ARG A 274 -8.45 19.61 21.91
N GLU A 275 -8.38 19.20 20.65
CA GLU A 275 -8.90 17.91 20.19
C GLU A 275 -8.19 16.75 20.89
N LEU A 276 -6.85 16.79 20.95
CA LEU A 276 -6.04 15.81 21.66
C LEU A 276 -6.39 15.78 23.15
N ASN A 277 -6.65 16.92 23.81
CA ASN A 277 -7.06 16.97 25.21
C ASN A 277 -8.50 16.44 25.43
N THR A 278 -9.37 16.60 24.44
CA THR A 278 -10.73 16.05 24.45
C THR A 278 -10.69 14.53 24.33
N TRP A 279 -9.75 14.01 23.53
CA TRP A 279 -9.53 12.58 23.33
C TRP A 279 -8.73 11.96 24.47
N TRP A 280 -7.69 12.61 24.96
CA TRP A 280 -6.71 12.16 25.95
C TRP A 280 -6.66 13.19 27.07
N GLU A 281 -7.27 12.85 28.21
CA GLU A 281 -7.38 13.59 29.49
C GLU A 281 -6.62 14.93 29.61
N TRP A 282 -7.27 15.97 30.15
CA TRP A 282 -6.75 17.33 30.33
C TRP A 282 -5.56 17.43 31.32
N ASP A 283 -4.43 16.77 31.04
CA ASP A 283 -3.27 16.70 31.94
C ASP A 283 -2.07 17.54 31.45
N ASN A 284 -1.53 17.27 30.25
CA ASN A 284 -0.28 17.80 29.73
C ASN A 284 -0.35 17.90 28.19
N ALA A 285 -0.58 19.12 27.71
CA ALA A 285 -0.75 19.42 26.28
C ALA A 285 0.52 19.13 25.45
N ASP A 286 1.70 19.41 25.99
CA ASP A 286 2.97 19.18 25.29
C ASP A 286 3.22 17.69 25.08
N ALA A 287 2.99 16.87 26.11
CA ALA A 287 3.10 15.41 26.03
C ALA A 287 2.07 14.80 25.05
N ASN A 288 0.84 15.30 25.07
CA ASN A 288 -0.20 14.90 24.11
C ASN A 288 0.22 15.21 22.67
N GLN A 289 0.75 16.40 22.43
CA GLN A 289 1.22 16.82 21.12
C GLN A 289 2.43 16.00 20.66
N GLU A 290 3.38 15.72 21.53
CA GLU A 290 4.53 14.86 21.24
C GLU A 290 4.09 13.47 20.79
N LEU A 291 3.18 12.84 21.53
CA LEU A 291 2.63 11.52 21.19
C LEU A 291 1.90 11.55 19.84
N ALA A 292 1.12 12.59 19.56
CA ALA A 292 0.43 12.73 18.28
C ALA A 292 1.42 12.86 17.11
N PHE A 293 2.53 13.58 17.28
CA PHE A 293 3.57 13.64 16.26
C PHE A 293 4.33 12.32 16.10
N ASN A 294 4.55 11.56 17.17
CA ASN A 294 5.11 10.21 17.07
C ASN A 294 4.16 9.26 16.32
N MET A 295 2.84 9.38 16.55
CA MET A 295 1.82 8.63 15.82
C MET A 295 1.84 8.97 14.33
N ARG A 296 1.95 10.26 13.96
CA ARG A 296 2.12 10.65 12.55
C ARG A 296 3.40 10.09 11.95
N GLU A 297 4.53 10.16 12.66
CA GLU A 297 5.81 9.63 12.16
C GLU A 297 5.72 8.12 11.92
N ALA A 298 5.04 7.39 12.80
CA ALA A 298 4.73 5.97 12.60
C ALA A 298 3.80 5.74 11.39
N ALA A 299 2.75 6.55 11.22
CA ALA A 299 1.86 6.47 10.07
C ALA A 299 2.60 6.72 8.74
N GLU A 300 3.51 7.70 8.69
CA GLU A 300 4.35 8.00 7.51
C GLU A 300 5.23 6.81 7.11
N ILE A 301 5.83 6.12 8.08
CA ILE A 301 6.64 4.91 7.86
C ILE A 301 5.77 3.80 7.25
N VAL A 302 4.62 3.52 7.86
CA VAL A 302 3.74 2.42 7.41
C VAL A 302 3.05 2.73 6.09
N TYR A 303 2.64 3.99 5.86
CA TYR A 303 2.16 4.45 4.57
C TYR A 303 3.21 4.22 3.47
N LYS A 304 4.48 4.53 3.75
CA LYS A 304 5.58 4.23 2.82
C LYS A 304 5.73 2.74 2.56
N GLU A 305 5.70 1.92 3.61
CA GLU A 305 5.80 0.46 3.51
C GLU A 305 4.69 -0.13 2.64
N TYR A 306 3.44 0.27 2.88
CA TYR A 306 2.27 -0.41 2.32
C TYR A 306 1.68 0.22 1.06
N GLN A 307 1.70 1.56 0.94
CA GLN A 307 1.06 2.27 -0.18
C GLN A 307 2.10 2.95 -1.09
N HIS A 308 2.97 3.79 -0.53
CA HIS A 308 3.81 4.66 -1.37
C HIS A 308 4.93 3.92 -2.10
N SER A 309 5.46 2.83 -1.53
CA SER A 309 6.60 2.09 -2.08
C SER A 309 6.35 1.44 -3.45
N HIS A 310 5.10 1.37 -3.90
CA HIS A 310 4.71 0.82 -5.20
C HIS A 310 4.17 1.86 -6.18
N ASN A 311 4.08 3.12 -5.77
CA ASN A 311 3.74 4.26 -6.64
C ASN A 311 4.95 4.67 -7.52
N PRO A 312 4.79 5.66 -8.42
CA PRO A 312 5.92 6.31 -9.06
C PRO A 312 6.96 6.79 -8.04
N ASP A 313 8.25 6.65 -8.37
CA ASP A 313 9.32 7.00 -7.44
C ASP A 313 9.35 8.51 -7.19
N THR A 314 9.48 8.87 -5.91
CA THR A 314 9.58 10.26 -5.47
C THR A 314 10.74 10.43 -4.49
N PRO A 315 11.25 11.67 -4.33
CA PRO A 315 12.18 11.99 -3.25
C PRO A 315 11.64 11.63 -1.86
N ASN A 316 12.55 11.44 -0.91
CA ASN A 316 12.17 11.14 0.48
C ASN A 316 11.23 12.24 1.05
N LYS A 317 10.15 11.81 1.71
CA LYS A 317 9.07 12.67 2.27
C LYS A 317 8.31 13.51 1.23
N GLN A 318 8.36 13.13 -0.04
CA GLN A 318 7.44 13.63 -1.07
C GLN A 318 6.47 12.51 -1.41
N TYR A 319 5.17 12.72 -1.16
CA TYR A 319 4.15 11.71 -1.42
C TYR A 319 3.25 12.03 -2.61
N ASP A 320 3.30 13.26 -3.11
CA ASP A 320 2.67 13.63 -4.38
C ASP A 320 3.53 13.23 -5.59
N TYR A 321 2.85 12.85 -6.67
CA TYR A 321 3.49 12.42 -7.90
C TYR A 321 2.57 12.62 -9.10
N GLY A 322 3.19 12.79 -10.27
CA GLY A 322 2.50 12.84 -11.55
C GLY A 322 2.88 11.67 -12.45
N TYR A 323 1.95 11.19 -13.26
CA TYR A 323 2.20 10.14 -14.26
C TYR A 323 1.30 10.34 -15.49
N ILE A 324 1.64 9.66 -16.58
CA ILE A 324 0.90 9.71 -17.84
C ILE A 324 0.47 8.30 -18.20
N THR A 325 -0.75 8.16 -18.73
CA THR A 325 -1.29 6.90 -19.22
C THR A 325 -2.04 7.14 -20.52
N GLY A 326 -1.54 6.55 -21.61
CA GLY A 326 -1.98 6.91 -22.95
C GLY A 326 -1.81 8.41 -23.18
N ASN A 327 -2.90 9.11 -23.50
CA ASN A 327 -2.91 10.56 -23.71
C ASN A 327 -3.53 11.33 -22.54
N CYS A 328 -3.56 10.75 -21.34
CA CYS A 328 -4.10 11.39 -20.15
C CYS A 328 -3.00 11.56 -19.09
N ALA A 329 -2.93 12.74 -18.50
CA ALA A 329 -2.01 13.06 -17.42
C ALA A 329 -2.74 13.04 -16.07
N PHE A 330 -2.11 12.50 -15.03
CA PHE A 330 -2.65 12.40 -13.68
C PHE A 330 -1.66 12.98 -12.70
N TYR A 331 -2.12 13.86 -11.80
CA TYR A 331 -1.34 14.32 -10.66
C TYR A 331 -2.05 13.93 -9.38
N ILE A 332 -1.40 13.10 -8.56
CA ILE A 332 -1.90 12.67 -7.26
C ILE A 332 -1.34 13.62 -6.20
N MET A 333 -2.22 14.35 -5.52
CA MET A 333 -1.84 15.34 -4.53
C MET A 333 -1.83 14.75 -3.13
N ASP A 334 -0.73 14.95 -2.40
CA ASP A 334 -0.70 14.82 -0.95
C ASP A 334 -1.36 16.04 -0.28
N MET A 335 -2.54 15.87 0.30
CA MET A 335 -3.28 16.94 0.99
C MET A 335 -3.11 16.93 2.50
N ARG A 336 -2.34 15.99 3.07
CA ARG A 336 -2.19 15.81 4.51
C ARG A 336 -0.75 15.93 5.00
N GLY A 337 0.23 15.43 4.25
CA GLY A 337 1.64 15.45 4.65
C GLY A 337 2.22 16.86 4.76
N HIS A 338 1.72 17.81 3.95
CA HIS A 338 2.20 19.19 3.93
C HIS A 338 1.20 20.22 4.48
N ARG A 339 0.01 19.79 4.90
CA ARG A 339 -1.05 20.68 5.38
C ARG A 339 -0.67 21.31 6.71
N ASN A 340 -0.78 22.64 6.76
CA ASN A 340 -0.50 23.42 7.95
C ASN A 340 -1.37 24.70 7.94
N TYR A 341 -2.41 24.71 8.77
CA TYR A 341 -3.35 25.82 8.88
C TYR A 341 -2.72 27.10 9.46
N ASN A 342 -1.65 26.95 10.24
CA ASN A 342 -0.88 28.06 10.82
C ASN A 342 0.07 28.72 9.79
N ARG A 343 0.26 28.12 8.61
CA ARG A 343 1.12 28.68 7.56
C ARG A 343 0.56 30.02 7.10
N LYS A 344 1.39 31.06 7.11
CA LYS A 344 0.98 32.42 6.70
C LYS A 344 0.86 32.59 5.17
N THR A 345 1.43 31.67 4.39
CA THR A 345 1.32 31.71 2.92
C THR A 345 -0.02 31.16 2.44
N ALA A 346 -0.43 31.52 1.22
CA ALA A 346 -1.67 31.02 0.61
C ALA A 346 -1.68 29.49 0.45
N SER A 347 -0.50 28.85 0.36
CA SER A 347 -0.35 27.41 0.18
C SER A 347 -0.52 26.63 1.50
N LYS A 348 -1.58 26.87 2.27
CA LYS A 348 -1.80 26.20 3.57
C LYS A 348 -1.97 24.68 3.44
N ILE A 349 -2.60 24.22 2.37
CA ILE A 349 -2.90 22.81 2.13
C ILE A 349 -1.67 22.09 1.55
N LEU A 350 -1.32 22.41 0.31
CA LEU A 350 -0.27 21.69 -0.42
C LEU A 350 1.16 22.13 -0.02
N GLY A 351 1.31 23.33 0.55
CA GLY A 351 2.62 23.92 0.75
C GLY A 351 3.26 24.43 -0.55
N THR A 352 4.26 25.30 -0.39
CA THR A 352 4.91 25.97 -1.53
C THR A 352 5.66 24.99 -2.43
N ALA A 353 6.27 23.95 -1.84
CA ALA A 353 7.07 22.98 -2.59
C ALA A 353 6.21 22.15 -3.55
N GLN A 354 5.11 21.57 -3.05
CA GLN A 354 4.17 20.81 -3.89
C GLN A 354 3.48 21.70 -4.91
N MET A 355 3.07 22.91 -4.53
CA MET A 355 2.46 23.85 -5.48
C MET A 355 3.40 24.14 -6.66
N LYS A 356 4.70 24.36 -6.38
CA LYS A 356 5.71 24.54 -7.43
C LYS A 356 5.86 23.28 -8.29
N ARG A 357 5.88 22.08 -7.69
CA ARG A 357 5.96 20.82 -8.44
C ARG A 357 4.78 20.63 -9.38
N ILE A 358 3.55 20.87 -8.91
CA ILE A 358 2.34 20.79 -9.74
C ILE A 358 2.43 21.78 -10.91
N GLN A 359 2.80 23.04 -10.64
CA GLN A 359 2.94 24.07 -11.69
C GLN A 359 4.01 23.70 -12.73
N SER A 360 5.16 23.20 -12.28
CA SER A 360 6.21 22.73 -13.18
C SER A 360 5.78 21.51 -13.99
N TRP A 361 5.05 20.57 -13.38
CA TRP A 361 4.52 19.39 -14.04
C TRP A 361 3.45 19.75 -15.08
N LEU A 362 2.53 20.66 -14.76
CA LEU A 362 1.52 21.15 -15.71
C LEU A 362 2.12 21.84 -16.93
N ALA A 363 3.34 22.38 -16.81
CA ALA A 363 4.05 23.06 -17.88
C ALA A 363 4.90 22.11 -18.75
N THR A 364 5.00 20.81 -18.44
CA THR A 364 5.82 19.90 -19.25
C THR A 364 5.16 19.63 -20.61
N PRO A 365 5.94 19.40 -21.68
CA PRO A 365 5.39 19.13 -23.00
C PRO A 365 4.42 17.95 -23.03
N GLU A 366 4.68 16.90 -22.25
CA GLU A 366 3.85 15.70 -22.22
C GLU A 366 2.46 15.98 -21.62
N VAL A 367 2.39 16.80 -20.57
CA VAL A 367 1.13 17.19 -19.92
C VAL A 367 0.37 18.19 -20.77
N VAL A 368 1.05 19.18 -21.35
CA VAL A 368 0.43 20.18 -22.26
C VAL A 368 -0.19 19.51 -23.49
N ASN A 369 0.44 18.44 -24.00
CA ASN A 369 -0.07 17.68 -25.14
C ASN A 369 -1.07 16.57 -24.76
N SER A 370 -1.36 16.38 -23.46
CA SER A 370 -2.35 15.40 -23.02
C SER A 370 -3.77 15.86 -23.38
N LYS A 371 -4.61 14.91 -23.77
CA LYS A 371 -6.02 15.17 -24.09
C LYS A 371 -6.87 15.49 -22.87
N ALA A 372 -6.44 15.03 -21.69
CA ALA A 372 -7.07 15.31 -20.42
C ALA A 372 -6.00 15.37 -19.32
N VAL A 373 -6.21 16.25 -18.35
CA VAL A 373 -5.40 16.37 -17.14
C VAL A 373 -6.31 16.16 -15.94
N TYR A 374 -5.99 15.15 -15.13
CA TYR A 374 -6.68 14.83 -13.89
C TYR A 374 -5.84 15.28 -12.70
N ILE A 375 -6.42 16.13 -11.87
CA ILE A 375 -5.85 16.49 -10.58
C ILE A 375 -6.63 15.71 -9.52
N VAL A 376 -5.93 14.83 -8.81
CA VAL A 376 -6.53 13.88 -7.88
C VAL A 376 -6.20 14.30 -6.46
N SER A 377 -7.26 14.48 -5.67
CA SER A 377 -7.21 14.85 -4.26
C SER A 377 -7.91 13.79 -3.42
N PRO A 378 -7.31 13.30 -2.33
CA PRO A 378 -8.02 12.52 -1.32
C PRO A 378 -9.17 13.29 -0.68
#